data_AF-A0A7C6WZ79-F1
#
_entry.id   AF-A0A7C6WZ79-F1
#
_cell.length_a   1.000
_cell.length_b   1.000
_cell.length_c   1.000
_cell.angle_alpha   90.00
_cell.angle_beta   90.00
_cell.angle_gamma   90.00
#
_symmetry.space_group_name_H-M   'P 1'
#
loop_
_entity.id
_entity.type
_entity.pdbx_description
1 polymer ?
#
loop_
_entity_poly.entity_id
_entity_poly.type
_entity_poly.pdbx_seq_one_letter_code
_entity_poly.pdbx_strand_id
1 'polypeptide(L)' 'MLTDFVDSSVYQPSLFFNSDSKHKKLMEVIDRLNDKYHRDVIRLASQDERKHKMKQSHLSKHYTTDLNEILTVNI' A
#
# COMPACT_ATOMS: atom_id res chain seq x y z
N MET A 1 -12.04 2.62 15.97
CA MET A 1 -11.63 4.04 15.91
C MET A 1 -10.12 4.09 15.98
N LEU A 2 -9.45 4.74 15.02
CA LEU A 2 -7.99 4.81 14.97
C LEU A 2 -7.55 6.07 15.73
N THR A 3 -7.27 5.92 17.03
CA THR A 3 -7.07 7.05 17.96
C THR A 3 -5.61 7.31 18.34
N ASP A 4 -4.69 6.42 18.00
CA ASP A 4 -3.31 6.48 18.50
C ASP A 4 -2.33 6.99 17.43
N PHE A 5 -2.58 8.19 16.91
CA PHE A 5 -1.56 8.91 16.16
C PHE A 5 -0.66 9.65 17.15
N VAL A 6 0.56 9.15 17.27
CA VAL A 6 1.61 9.76 18.08
C VAL A 6 2.53 10.57 17.16
N ASP A 7 3.00 11.71 17.64
CA ASP A 7 3.95 12.54 16.90
C ASP A 7 5.26 11.80 16.64
N SER A 8 5.87 12.05 15.47
CA SER A 8 7.11 11.42 15.00
C SER A 8 8.33 11.69 15.90
N SER A 9 8.22 12.68 16.77
CA SER A 9 9.23 13.03 17.78
C SER A 9 9.29 12.03 18.94
N VAL A 10 8.21 11.29 19.18
CA VAL A 10 8.12 10.31 20.27
C VAL A 10 8.60 8.96 19.76
N TYR A 11 9.61 8.41 20.44
CA TYR A 11 10.11 7.07 20.15
C TYR A 11 9.01 6.04 20.46
N GLN A 12 8.40 5.45 19.44
CA GLN A 12 7.44 4.35 19.58
C GLN A 12 8.18 3.02 19.77
N PRO A 13 8.30 2.50 21.01
CA PRO A 13 9.14 1.33 21.27
C PRO A 13 8.44 0.03 20.84
N SER A 14 7.10 0.01 20.84
CA SER A 14 6.29 -1.20 20.71
C SER A 14 6.17 -1.73 19.27
N LEU A 15 6.43 -0.89 18.27
CA LEU A 15 6.26 -1.26 16.86
C LEU A 15 7.59 -1.62 16.17
N PHE A 16 8.71 -1.05 16.64
CA PHE A 16 10.03 -1.21 16.01
C PHE A 16 11.13 -1.43 17.05
N PHE A 17 11.11 -2.59 17.70
CA PHE A 17 12.10 -2.98 18.71
C PHE A 17 13.56 -3.01 18.21
N ASN A 18 13.79 -3.01 16.89
CA ASN A 18 15.12 -3.10 16.26
C ASN A 18 15.34 -2.07 15.15
N SER A 19 14.84 -0.84 15.30
CA SER A 19 15.12 0.21 14.31
C SER A 19 16.55 0.73 14.46
N ASP A 20 17.41 0.49 13.46
CA ASP A 20 18.73 1.14 13.41
C ASP A 20 18.53 2.63 13.08
N SER A 21 19.14 3.50 13.88
CA SER A 21 19.21 4.96 13.71
C SER A 21 19.54 5.44 12.28
N LYS A 22 20.24 4.63 11.48
CA LYS A 22 20.55 4.93 10.08
C LYS A 22 19.32 4.96 9.17
N HIS A 23 18.28 4.19 9.50
CA HIS A 23 17.07 4.12 8.68
C HIS A 23 16.36 5.47 8.60
N LYS A 24 16.40 6.29 9.67
CA LYS A 24 15.78 7.62 9.67
C LYS A 24 16.39 8.52 8.60
N LYS A 25 17.72 8.63 8.57
CA LYS A 25 18.45 9.43 7.57
C LYS A 25 18.23 8.90 6.15
N LEU A 26 18.18 7.57 5.98
CA LEU A 26 17.91 6.95 4.69
C LEU A 26 16.52 7.32 4.18
N MET A 27 15.48 7.20 5.02
CA MET A 27 14.10 7.54 4.65
C MET A 27 13.96 9.02 4.31
N GLU A 28 14.57 9.93 5.08
CA GLU A 28 14.57 11.37 4.78
C GLU A 28 15.16 11.69 3.40
N VAL A 29 16.22 10.99 2.99
CA VAL A 29 16.84 11.16 1.67
C VAL A 29 15.94 10.61 0.57
N ILE A 30 15.33 9.44 0.79
CA ILE A 30 14.37 8.83 -0.15
C ILE A 30 13.17 9.73 -0.37
N ASP A 31 12.61 10.30 0.70
CA ASP A 31 11.45 11.20 0.64
C ASP A 31 11.79 12.47 -0.15
N ARG A 32 12.96 13.08 0.10
CA ARG A 32 13.44 14.25 -0.67
C ARG A 32 13.61 13.94 -2.16
N LEU A 33 14.10 12.74 -2.49
CA LEU A 33 14.24 12.28 -3.88
C LEU A 33 12.86 12.11 -4.52
N ASN A 34 11.93 11.45 -3.84
CA ASN A 34 10.59 11.20 -4.35
C ASN A 34 9.78 12.49 -4.54
N ASP A 35 9.92 13.47 -3.64
CA ASP A 35 9.30 14.79 -3.76
C ASP A 35 9.87 15.57 -4.95
N LYS A 36 11.20 15.59 -5.11
CA LYS A 36 11.87 16.31 -6.21
C LYS A 36 11.51 15.78 -7.60
N TYR A 37 11.42 14.46 -7.77
CA TYR A 37 11.24 13.84 -9.09
C TYR A 37 9.81 13.37 -9.38
N HIS A 38 8.85 13.63 -8.48
CA HIS A 38 7.42 13.39 -8.66
C HIS A 38 7.09 12.04 -9.32
N ARG A 39 7.25 10.90 -8.61
CA ARG A 39 6.64 9.59 -8.99
C ARG A 39 6.98 8.37 -8.12
N ASP A 40 7.25 8.50 -6.82
CA ASP A 40 7.77 7.38 -6.01
C ASP A 40 8.88 6.62 -6.77
N VAL A 41 9.83 7.37 -7.33
CA VAL A 41 10.87 6.85 -8.24
C VAL A 41 11.72 5.81 -7.52
N ILE A 42 11.91 6.00 -6.21
CA ILE A 42 12.60 5.07 -5.33
C ILE A 42 11.59 4.40 -4.40
N ARG A 43 11.54 3.07 -4.45
CA ARG A 43 10.67 2.21 -3.64
C ARG A 43 11.51 1.15 -2.93
N LEU A 44 10.99 0.64 -1.83
CA LEU A 44 11.61 -0.51 -1.17
C LEU A 44 11.39 -1.78 -2.00
N ALA A 45 12.37 -2.68 -2.06
CA ALA A 45 12.24 -3.94 -2.80
C ALA A 45 11.11 -4.85 -2.26
N SER A 46 10.74 -4.68 -0.99
CA SER A 46 9.59 -5.37 -0.40
C SER A 46 8.24 -4.75 -0.75
N GLN A 47 8.22 -3.55 -1.34
CA GLN A 47 7.00 -2.90 -1.78
C GLN A 47 6.63 -3.37 -3.18
N ASP A 48 5.37 -3.75 -3.33
CA ASP A 48 4.79 -4.15 -4.60
C ASP A 48 4.76 -2.97 -5.59
N GLU A 49 4.78 -3.26 -6.89
CA GLU A 49 4.77 -2.24 -7.95
C GLU A 49 3.46 -1.43 -7.92
N ARG A 50 2.34 -2.09 -7.64
CA ARG A 50 1.02 -1.44 -7.56
C ARG A 50 0.74 -0.98 -6.13
N LYS A 51 0.56 0.34 -5.94
CA LYS A 51 0.18 0.95 -4.65
C LYS A 51 -1.15 0.41 -4.10
N HIS A 52 -2.13 0.18 -4.98
CA HIS A 52 -3.43 -0.34 -4.61
C HIS A 52 -3.72 -1.60 -5.41
N LYS A 53 -3.61 -2.77 -4.77
CA LYS A 53 -4.14 -4.03 -5.31
C LYS A 53 -5.48 -4.30 -4.67
N MET A 54 -6.56 -4.14 -5.44
CA MET A 54 -7.88 -4.56 -4.98
C MET A 54 -7.93 -6.08 -4.92
N LYS A 55 -8.34 -6.63 -3.77
CA LYS A 55 -8.54 -8.07 -3.60
C LYS A 55 -9.85 -8.48 -4.26
N GLN A 56 -9.81 -8.77 -5.56
CA GLN A 56 -10.99 -9.16 -6.36
C GLN A 56 -11.41 -10.63 -6.18
N SER A 57 -10.93 -11.32 -5.14
CA SER A 57 -11.19 -12.76 -4.96
C SER A 57 -12.68 -13.12 -4.75
N HIS A 58 -13.52 -12.13 -4.44
CA HIS A 58 -14.96 -12.30 -4.27
C HIS A 58 -15.76 -11.27 -5.08
N LEU A 59 -15.23 -10.83 -6.23
CA LEU A 59 -15.99 -9.94 -7.10
C LEU A 59 -17.24 -10.69 -7.61
N SER A 60 -18.42 -10.10 -7.40
CA SER A 60 -19.65 -10.65 -7.95
C SER A 60 -19.60 -10.59 -9.47
N LYS A 61 -20.14 -11.61 -10.14
CA LYS A 61 -20.32 -11.58 -11.59
C LYS A 61 -21.16 -10.37 -12.02
N HIS A 62 -20.80 -9.77 -13.14
CA HIS A 62 -21.40 -8.62 -13.76
C HIS A 62 -22.65 -8.99 -14.57
N TYR A 63 -23.64 -9.60 -13.94
CA TYR A 63 -24.86 -10.12 -14.62
C TYR A 63 -25.66 -9.07 -15.41
N THR A 64 -25.47 -7.77 -15.12
CA THR A 64 -26.15 -6.67 -15.82
C THR A 64 -25.27 -5.94 -16.83
N THR A 65 -23.94 -6.13 -16.76
CA THR A 65 -22.97 -5.32 -17.52
C THR A 65 -22.18 -6.13 -18.53
N ASP A 66 -22.02 -7.44 -18.31
CA ASP A 66 -21.36 -8.36 -19.25
C ASP A 66 -22.31 -9.49 -19.65
N LEU A 67 -22.66 -9.54 -20.93
CA LEU A 67 -23.56 -10.56 -21.50
C LEU A 67 -22.94 -11.97 -21.42
N ASN A 68 -21.60 -12.10 -21.38
CA ASN A 68 -20.92 -13.39 -21.30
C ASN A 68 -21.00 -14.01 -19.89
N GLU A 69 -21.30 -13.20 -18.88
CA GLU A 69 -21.44 -13.66 -17.49
C GLU A 69 -22.89 -14.01 -17.11
N ILE A 70 -23.83 -13.83 -18.05
CA ILE A 70 -25.25 -14.17 -17.87
C ILE A 70 -25.42 -15.70 -17.81
N LEU A 71 -26.23 -16.16 -16.86
CA LEU A 71 -26.51 -17.58 -16.61
C LEU A 71 -26.85 -18.33 -17.91
N THR A 72 -25.95 -19.20 -18.35
CA THR A 72 -26.25 -20.23 -19.35
C THR A 72 -27.07 -21.32 -18.68
N VAL A 73 -28.37 -21.36 -18.97
CA VAL A 73 -29.25 -22.45 -18.58
C VAL A 73 -29.02 -23.60 -19.56
N ASN A 74 -28.46 -24.72 -19.08
CA ASN A 74 -28.41 -25.96 -19.84
C ASN A 74 -29.74 -26.69 -19.66
N ILE A 75 -30.35 -27.10 -20.78
CA ILE A 75 -31.57 -27.91 -20.85
C ILE A 75 -31.19 -29.38 -20.82
#